data_AF-A0A355BKL7-F1
#
_entry.id   AF-A0A355BKL7-F1
#
_cell.length_a   1.000
_cell.length_b   1.000
_cell.length_c   1.000
_cell.angle_alpha   90.00
_cell.angle_beta   90.00
_cell.angle_gamma   90.00
#
_symmetry.space_group_name_H-M   'P 1'
#
loop_
_entity.id
_entity.type
_entity.pdbx_description
1 polymer ?
#
loop_
_entity_poly.entity_id
_entity_poly.type
_entity_poly.pdbx_seq_one_letter_code
_entity_poly.pdbx_strand_id
1 'polypeptide(L)'
;FLLAYTNLFLGKSKSGSQEHFACPGSPEYQDAQFLSIELHNNATTLIESFSEKILDTARQLGEAKLMAFTDPITQLPNQRAARSTLQEMVAEAKKQQQSLSLMLIDGDNLADYNQEFG
;
A
#
# COMPACT_ATOMS: atom_id res chain seq x y z
N PHE A 1 -0.52 -15.75 -16.05
CA PHE A 1 0.08 -16.97 -15.47
C PHE A 1 -0.92 -18.11 -15.24
N LEU A 2 -2.18 -17.86 -14.80
CA LEU A 2 -3.18 -18.91 -14.58
C LEU A 2 -3.65 -19.66 -15.85
N LEU A 3 -3.88 -18.95 -16.96
CA LEU A 3 -4.29 -19.56 -18.24
C LEU A 3 -3.24 -20.52 -18.84
N ALA A 4 -1.98 -20.45 -18.39
CA ALA A 4 -0.94 -21.35 -18.85
C ALA A 4 -0.99 -22.73 -18.16
N TYR A 5 -1.56 -22.81 -16.95
CA TYR A 5 -1.56 -24.03 -16.14
C TYR A 5 -2.70 -24.98 -16.47
N THR A 6 -3.90 -24.45 -16.78
CA THR A 6 -5.01 -25.26 -17.30
C THR A 6 -4.60 -25.94 -18.61
N ASN A 7 -3.91 -25.21 -19.48
CA ASN A 7 -3.34 -25.76 -20.72
C ASN A 7 -2.16 -26.73 -20.49
N LEU A 8 -1.47 -26.68 -19.34
CA LEU A 8 -0.35 -27.57 -19.04
C LEU A 8 -0.84 -28.97 -18.62
N PHE A 9 -1.96 -29.07 -17.90
CA PHE A 9 -2.58 -30.35 -17.52
C PHE A 9 -3.42 -30.97 -18.64
N LEU A 10 -4.05 -30.16 -19.49
CA LEU A 10 -4.75 -30.63 -20.70
C LEU A 10 -3.79 -30.98 -21.86
N GLY A 11 -2.50 -30.64 -21.75
CA GLY A 11 -1.58 -30.58 -22.91
C GLY A 11 -0.36 -31.51 -22.92
N LYS A 12 -0.22 -32.50 -22.03
CA LYS A 12 0.94 -33.42 -22.09
C LYS A 12 0.63 -34.86 -21.62
N SER A 13 0.01 -35.66 -22.49
CA SER A 13 0.44 -37.05 -22.66
C SER A 13 1.10 -37.16 -24.03
N LYS A 14 2.42 -36.92 -24.10
CA LYS A 14 3.22 -37.29 -25.28
C LYS A 14 3.76 -38.70 -25.08
N SER A 15 2.94 -39.68 -25.41
CA SER A 15 3.39 -41.01 -25.81
C SER A 15 2.63 -41.37 -27.08
N GLY A 16 3.31 -41.29 -28.23
CA GLY A 16 2.83 -41.84 -29.49
C GLY A 16 1.47 -41.33 -29.98
N SER A 17 1.49 -40.31 -30.84
CA SER A 17 0.47 -40.11 -31.90
C SER A 17 -1.01 -40.33 -31.48
N GLN A 18 -1.51 -39.57 -30.51
CA GLN A 18 -2.89 -39.09 -30.41
C GLN A 18 -3.01 -38.19 -29.18
N GLU A 19 -3.47 -36.94 -29.34
CA GLU A 19 -3.86 -36.10 -28.20
C GLU A 19 -5.11 -36.72 -27.57
N HIS A 20 -4.93 -37.47 -26.48
CA HIS A 20 -6.04 -38.07 -25.76
C HIS A 20 -6.65 -37.00 -24.85
N PHE A 21 -7.65 -36.29 -25.36
CA PHE A 21 -8.46 -35.40 -24.55
C PHE A 21 -9.24 -36.25 -23.54
N ALA A 22 -9.03 -36.01 -22.26
CA ALA A 22 -9.85 -36.64 -21.22
C ALA A 22 -11.32 -36.26 -21.47
N CYS A 23 -12.17 -37.27 -21.67
CA CYS A 23 -13.58 -37.06 -21.99
C CYS A 23 -14.26 -36.37 -20.80
N PRO A 24 -15.11 -35.35 -21.02
CA PRO A 24 -15.85 -34.71 -19.94
C PRO A 24 -16.59 -35.75 -19.09
N GLY A 25 -16.20 -35.86 -17.82
CA GLY A 25 -16.77 -36.83 -16.88
C GLY A 25 -15.87 -38.02 -16.53
N SER A 26 -14.70 -38.20 -17.16
CA SER A 26 -13.70 -39.17 -16.69
C SER A 26 -13.15 -38.77 -15.31
N PRO A 27 -12.69 -39.73 -14.49
CA PRO A 27 -12.09 -39.44 -13.18
C PRO A 27 -10.93 -38.43 -13.27
N GLU A 28 -10.06 -38.62 -14.26
CA GLU A 28 -8.92 -37.72 -14.55
C GLU A 28 -9.35 -36.28 -14.84
N TYR A 29 -10.47 -36.10 -15.56
CA TYR A 29 -11.02 -34.78 -15.87
C TYR A 29 -11.66 -34.11 -14.64
N GLN A 30 -12.21 -34.91 -13.71
CA GLN A 30 -12.78 -34.41 -12.46
C GLN A 30 -11.68 -33.99 -11.47
N ASP A 31 -10.62 -34.78 -11.34
CA ASP A 31 -9.47 -34.48 -10.48
C ASP A 31 -8.74 -33.20 -10.92
N ALA A 32 -8.54 -33.03 -12.23
CA ALA A 32 -7.94 -31.81 -12.78
C ALA A 32 -8.80 -30.56 -12.54
N GLN A 33 -10.13 -30.68 -12.66
CA GLN A 33 -11.05 -29.60 -12.32
C GLN A 33 -10.99 -29.26 -10.83
N PHE A 34 -11.02 -30.27 -9.96
CA PHE A 34 -10.93 -30.07 -8.51
C PHE A 34 -9.65 -29.32 -8.13
N LEU A 35 -8.50 -29.78 -8.63
CA LEU A 35 -7.21 -29.12 -8.40
C LEU A 35 -7.19 -27.67 -8.91
N SER A 36 -7.82 -27.41 -10.05
CA SER A 36 -7.91 -26.05 -10.61
C SER A 36 -8.75 -25.11 -9.74
N ILE A 37 -9.85 -25.61 -9.17
CA ILE A 37 -10.72 -24.86 -8.25
C ILE A 37 -9.99 -24.61 -6.94
N GLU A 38 -9.35 -25.62 -6.36
CA GLU A 38 -8.59 -25.49 -5.11
C GLU A 38 -7.45 -24.49 -5.25
N LEU A 39 -6.69 -24.55 -6.35
CA LEU A 39 -5.63 -23.58 -6.64
C LEU A 39 -6.20 -22.16 -6.78
N HIS A 40 -7.33 -22.00 -7.46
CA HIS A 40 -7.97 -20.69 -7.61
C HIS A 40 -8.42 -20.14 -6.25
N ASN A 41 -9.07 -20.96 -5.43
CA ASN A 41 -9.51 -20.57 -4.10
C ASN A 41 -8.32 -20.21 -3.21
N ASN A 42 -7.25 -21.00 -3.22
CA ASN A 42 -6.03 -20.71 -2.47
C ASN A 42 -5.37 -19.41 -2.94
N ALA A 43 -5.31 -19.18 -4.26
CA ALA A 43 -4.80 -17.94 -4.83
C ALA A 43 -5.65 -16.73 -4.42
N THR A 44 -6.98 -16.85 -4.43
CA THR A 44 -7.91 -15.82 -3.99
C THR A 44 -7.70 -15.48 -2.52
N THR A 45 -7.66 -16.47 -1.62
CA THR A 45 -7.40 -16.26 -0.18
C THR A 45 -6.06 -15.57 0.06
N LEU A 46 -5.01 -15.95 -0.69
CA LEU A 46 -3.70 -15.30 -0.58
C LEU A 46 -3.74 -13.84 -1.03
N ILE A 47 -4.44 -13.55 -2.13
CA ILE A 47 -4.59 -12.18 -2.64
C ILE A 47 -5.39 -11.33 -1.65
N GLU A 48 -6.45 -11.86 -1.07
CA GLU A 48 -7.26 -11.19 -0.04
C GLU A 48 -6.42 -10.85 1.18
N SER A 49 -5.74 -11.83 1.77
CA SER A 49 -4.89 -11.60 2.95
C SER A 49 -3.74 -10.61 2.68
N PHE A 50 -3.16 -10.63 1.47
CA PHE A 50 -2.13 -9.67 1.11
C PHE A 50 -2.69 -8.26 0.91
N SER A 51 -3.87 -8.15 0.31
CA SER A 51 -4.58 -6.87 0.14
C SER A 51 -4.90 -6.23 1.49
N GLU A 52 -5.42 -7.02 2.44
CA GLU A 52 -5.65 -6.57 3.81
C GLU A 52 -4.35 -6.08 4.46
N LYS A 53 -3.26 -6.84 4.32
CA LYS A 53 -1.96 -6.47 4.89
C LYS A 53 -1.41 -5.17 4.30
N ILE A 54 -1.56 -4.96 2.99
CA ILE A 54 -1.16 -3.72 2.33
C ILE A 54 -1.95 -2.54 2.90
N LEU A 55 -3.27 -2.68 3.01
CA LEU A 55 -4.14 -1.63 3.52
C LEU A 55 -3.82 -1.27 4.97
N ASP A 56 -3.62 -2.27 5.82
CA ASP A 56 -3.25 -2.04 7.22
C ASP A 56 -1.87 -1.36 7.33
N THR A 57 -0.90 -1.80 6.55
CA THR A 57 0.43 -1.18 6.51
C THR A 57 0.35 0.27 6.04
N ALA A 58 -0.44 0.56 5.00
CA ALA A 58 -0.65 1.91 4.50
C ALA A 58 -1.32 2.82 5.56
N ARG A 59 -2.30 2.30 6.29
CA ARG A 59 -2.95 3.00 7.41
C ARG A 59 -1.96 3.32 8.52
N GLN A 60 -1.20 2.32 8.99
CA GLN A 60 -0.19 2.48 10.03
C GLN A 60 0.88 3.50 9.62
N LEU A 61 1.31 3.48 8.36
CA LEU A 61 2.25 4.47 7.83
C LEU A 61 1.64 5.89 7.84
N GLY A 62 0.36 6.03 7.50
CA GLY A 62 -0.36 7.29 7.56
C GLY A 62 -0.44 7.85 8.99
N GLU A 63 -0.79 7.00 9.95
CA GLU A 63 -0.84 7.38 11.38
C GLU A 63 0.53 7.74 11.92
N ALA A 64 1.56 6.94 11.62
CA ALA A 64 2.94 7.23 11.99
C ALA A 64 3.43 8.55 11.39
N LYS A 65 3.07 8.84 10.13
CA LYS A 65 3.38 10.12 9.49
C LYS A 65 2.68 11.27 10.19
N LEU A 66 1.40 11.14 10.51
CA LEU A 66 0.66 12.18 11.23
C LEU A 66 1.32 12.48 12.58
N MET A 67 1.60 11.46 13.38
CA MET A 67 2.28 11.61 14.67
C MET A 67 3.68 12.24 14.54
N ALA A 68 4.43 11.89 13.49
CA ALA A 68 5.77 12.42 13.27
C ALA A 68 5.79 13.89 12.77
N PHE A 69 4.67 14.41 12.26
CA PHE A 69 4.56 15.73 11.65
C PHE A 69 3.66 16.69 12.44
N THR A 70 3.01 16.23 13.50
CA THR A 70 2.15 17.05 14.36
C THR A 70 2.78 17.27 15.73
N ASP A 71 2.68 18.49 16.25
CA ASP A 71 3.05 18.81 17.63
C ASP A 71 1.94 18.33 18.58
N PRO A 72 2.25 17.49 19.59
CA PRO A 72 1.22 16.86 20.43
C PRO A 72 0.49 17.83 21.36
N ILE A 73 1.08 19.01 21.65
CA ILE A 73 0.50 20.00 22.56
C ILE A 73 -0.51 20.87 21.81
N THR A 74 -0.08 21.43 20.67
CA THR A 74 -0.87 22.39 19.90
C THR A 74 -1.72 21.75 18.80
N GLN A 75 -1.45 20.48 18.45
CA GLN A 75 -2.01 19.78 17.29
C GLN A 75 -1.71 20.46 15.93
N LEU A 76 -0.81 21.45 15.91
CA LEU A 76 -0.35 22.11 14.70
C LEU A 76 0.80 21.32 14.04
N PRO A 77 1.10 21.59 12.75
CA PRO A 77 2.29 21.04 12.11
C PRO A 77 3.55 21.41 12.90
N ASN A 78 4.36 20.41 13.24
CA ASN A 78 5.60 20.64 13.98
C ASN A 78 6.69 21.25 13.08
N GLN A 79 7.85 21.54 13.67
CA GLN A 79 8.99 22.11 12.95
C GLN A 79 9.42 21.26 11.73
N ARG A 80 9.31 19.92 11.82
CA ARG A 80 9.64 19.02 10.72
C ARG A 80 8.69 19.21 9.55
N ALA A 81 7.39 19.30 9.83
CA ALA A 81 6.36 19.59 8.84
C ALA A 81 6.57 20.94 8.20
N ALA A 82 6.74 22.00 9.00
CA ALA A 82 6.99 23.35 8.51
C ALA A 82 8.20 23.41 7.57
N ARG A 83 9.31 22.74 7.91
CA ARG A 83 10.50 22.68 7.07
C ARG A 83 10.27 21.95 5.75
N SER A 84 9.59 20.81 5.78
CA SER A 84 9.25 20.05 4.57
C SER A 84 8.39 20.88 3.62
N THR A 85 7.32 21.48 4.15
CA THR A 85 6.40 22.32 3.38
C THR A 85 7.07 23.57 2.84
N LEU A 86 7.94 24.23 3.62
CA LEU A 86 8.67 25.41 3.15
C LEU A 86 9.64 25.06 2.01
N GLN A 87 10.29 23.90 2.04
CA GLN A 87 11.14 23.44 0.94
C GLN A 87 10.34 23.25 -0.36
N GLU A 88 9.17 22.62 -0.26
CA GLU A 88 8.24 22.44 -1.39
C GLU A 88 7.74 23.79 -1.94
N MET A 89 7.31 24.69 -1.04
CA MET A 89 6.82 26.03 -1.42
C MET A 89 7.89 26.88 -2.09
N VAL A 90 9.14 26.84 -1.62
CA VAL A 90 10.27 27.56 -2.25
C VAL A 90 10.56 27.01 -3.64
N ALA A 91 10.55 25.68 -3.80
CA ALA A 91 10.76 25.05 -5.10
C ALA A 91 9.67 25.46 -6.11
N GLU A 92 8.41 25.46 -5.66
CA GLU A 92 7.27 25.83 -6.52
C GLU A 92 7.26 27.33 -6.84
N ALA A 93 7.52 28.20 -5.86
CA ALA A 93 7.63 29.65 -6.08
C ALA A 93 8.74 29.98 -7.08
N LYS A 94 9.89 29.30 -7.00
CA LYS A 94 10.99 29.44 -7.97
C LYS A 94 10.57 29.01 -9.37
N LYS A 95 9.86 27.89 -9.48
CA LYS A 95 9.37 27.35 -10.76
C LYS A 95 8.33 28.28 -11.39
N GLN A 96 7.43 28.84 -10.58
CA GLN A 96 6.35 29.73 -11.03
C GLN A 96 6.75 31.21 -11.11
N GLN A 97 7.98 31.56 -10.73
CA GLN A 97 8.45 32.94 -10.61
C GLN A 97 7.55 33.82 -9.72
N GLN A 98 7.05 33.23 -8.64
CA GLN A 98 6.18 33.92 -7.67
C GLN A 98 6.96 34.35 -6.43
N SER A 99 6.48 35.40 -5.79
CA SER A 99 6.99 35.82 -4.48
C SER A 99 6.40 34.94 -3.38
N LEU A 100 7.23 34.61 -2.38
CA LEU A 100 6.83 33.85 -1.19
C LEU A 100 7.08 34.73 0.05
N SER A 101 6.12 34.77 0.96
CA SER A 101 6.23 35.46 2.24
C SER A 101 6.24 34.47 3.39
N LEU A 102 7.02 34.74 4.43
CA LEU A 102 7.09 33.94 5.65
C LEU A 102 6.83 34.84 6.86
N MET A 103 5.96 34.38 7.77
CA MET A 103 5.67 35.05 9.03
C MET A 103 6.10 34.15 10.18
N LEU A 104 6.89 34.69 11.09
CA LEU A 104 7.25 34.05 12.35
C LEU A 104 6.55 34.81 13.48
N ILE A 105 5.85 34.08 14.33
CA ILE A 105 5.15 34.61 15.49
C ILE A 105 5.78 33.94 16.70
N ASP A 106 6.21 34.75 17.66
CA ASP A 106 6.67 34.29 18.97
C ASP A 106 5.64 34.69 20.02
N GLY A 107 5.50 33.87 21.07
CA GLY A 107 4.61 34.17 22.19
C GLY A 107 5.37 34.91 23.27
N ASP A 108 4.95 36.14 23.60
CA ASP A 108 5.59 36.93 24.65
C ASP A 108 5.48 36.22 26.03
N ASN A 109 6.55 36.31 26.84
CA ASN A 109 6.60 35.88 28.24
C ASN A 109 6.23 34.40 28.53
N LEU A 110 6.35 33.50 27.56
CA LEU A 110 6.07 32.07 27.76
C LEU A 110 6.93 31.44 28.88
N ALA A 111 8.17 31.91 29.06
CA ALA A 111 9.05 31.41 30.12
C ALA A 111 8.55 31.78 31.52
N ASP A 112 8.11 33.03 31.73
CA ASP A 112 7.59 33.51 33.01
C ASP A 112 6.27 32.79 33.33
N TYR A 113 5.40 32.61 32.34
CA TYR A 113 4.15 31.87 32.49
C TYR A 113 4.38 30.42 32.93
N ASN A 114 5.31 29.71 32.29
CA ASN A 114 5.64 28.34 32.67
C ASN A 114 6.31 28.27 34.06
N GLN A 115 7.07 29.28 34.46
CA GLN A 115 7.66 29.33 35.80
C GLN A 115 6.60 29.58 36.90
N GLU A 116 5.56 30.37 36.60
CA GLU A 116 4.48 30.69 37.55
C GLU A 116 3.41 29.58 37.61
N PHE A 117 3.10 28.91 36.50
CA PHE A 117 1.96 27.99 36.39
C PHE A 117 2.30 26.54 36.01
N GLY A 118 3.52 26.23 35.53
CA GLY A 118 4.02 24.88 35.25
C GLY A 118 4.07 24.50 33.77
#